data_AF-A0A7T5EKR4-F1
#
_entry.id   AF-A0A7T5EKR4-F1
#
_cell.length_a   1.000
_cell.length_b   1.000
_cell.length_c   1.000
_cell.angle_alpha   90.00
_cell.angle_beta   90.00
_cell.angle_gamma   90.00
#
_symmetry.space_group_name_H-M   'P 1'
#
loop_
_entity.id
_entity.type
_entity.pdbx_description
1 polymer ?
#
loop_
_entity_poly.entity_id
_entity_poly.type
_entity_poly.pdbx_seq_one_letter_code
_entity_poly.pdbx_strand_id
1 'polypeptide(L)' 'MEKIRESIRIDGKEAELHQEHPVRFVCMEHLDTQIDEYVDEFEVAPDTYRAESIEGKQLDKRCRECGAPAEVALLHEKGM' A
#
# COMPACT_ATOMS: atom_id res chain seq x y z
N MET A 1 14.74 18.95 -6.38
CA MET A 1 13.54 18.11 -6.19
C MET A 1 14.03 16.90 -5.41
N GLU A 2 13.74 16.87 -4.12
CA GLU A 2 14.08 15.75 -3.25
C GLU A 2 13.41 14.52 -3.84
N LYS A 3 14.21 13.61 -4.39
CA LYS A 3 13.76 12.27 -4.76
C LYS A 3 13.42 11.60 -3.44
N ILE A 4 12.16 11.73 -3.01
CA ILE A 4 11.67 10.96 -1.88
C ILE A 4 11.86 9.51 -2.32
N ARG A 5 12.89 8.88 -1.80
CA ARG A 5 12.96 7.42 -1.79
C ARG A 5 11.77 7.06 -0.92
N GLU A 6 10.66 6.69 -1.53
CA GLU A 6 9.44 6.27 -0.83
C GLU A 6 9.73 4.89 -0.25
N SER A 7 10.68 4.82 0.67
CA SER A 7 10.94 3.65 1.47
C SER A 7 9.98 3.70 2.64
N ILE A 8 9.12 2.70 2.74
CA ILE A 8 8.18 2.55 3.86
C ILE A 8 8.73 1.53 4.85
N ARG A 9 8.41 1.68 6.13
CA ARG A 9 8.76 0.67 7.13
C ARG A 9 7.60 -0.29 7.32
N ILE A 10 7.90 -1.58 7.21
CA ILE A 10 6.97 -2.69 7.37
C ILE A 10 7.58 -3.64 8.40
N ASP A 11 6.95 -3.76 9.57
CA ASP A 11 7.41 -4.66 10.65
C ASP A 11 8.90 -4.45 11.03
N GLY A 12 9.34 -3.19 11.13
CA GLY A 12 10.72 -2.83 11.43
C GLY A 12 11.71 -2.98 10.28
N LYS A 13 11.28 -3.44 9.09
CA LYS A 13 12.11 -3.52 7.87
C LYS A 13 11.84 -2.35 6.95
N GLU A 14 12.90 -1.81 6.35
CA GLU A 14 12.76 -0.80 5.29
C GLU A 14 12.47 -1.51 3.96
N ALA A 15 11.31 -1.24 3.39
CA ALA A 15 10.87 -1.71 2.09
C ALA A 15 11.01 -0.58 1.07
N GLU A 16 11.75 -0.82 -0.02
CA GLU A 16 11.87 0.13 -1.13
C GLU A 16 10.67 -0.04 -2.07
N LEU A 17 9.86 1.02 -2.23
CA LEU A 17 8.71 0.99 -3.13
C LEU A 17 9.08 1.42 -4.54
N HIS A 18 8.33 0.90 -5.51
CA HIS A 18 8.30 1.46 -6.86
C HIS A 18 7.64 2.84 -6.85
N GLN A 19 8.37 3.88 -7.28
CA GLN A 19 7.87 5.27 -7.31
C GLN A 19 6.66 5.48 -8.22
N GLU A 20 6.43 4.56 -9.15
CA GLU A 20 5.30 4.61 -10.09
C GLU A 20 4.03 4.01 -9.46
N HIS A 21 4.15 3.29 -8.33
CA HIS A 21 3.09 2.49 -7.73
C HIS A 21 2.75 3.01 -6.32
N PRO A 22 1.54 3.55 -6.10
CA PRO A 22 1.18 4.15 -4.82
C PRO A 22 0.88 3.10 -3.75
N VAL A 23 1.06 3.48 -2.48
CA VAL A 23 0.53 2.70 -1.35
C VAL A 23 -0.96 3.00 -1.19
N ARG A 24 -1.80 1.96 -1.19
CA ARG A 24 -3.24 2.07 -0.92
C ARG A 24 -3.59 1.37 0.39
N PHE A 25 -4.60 1.89 1.08
CA PHE A 25 -5.15 1.29 2.29
C PHE A 25 -6.59 0.89 2.02
N VAL A 26 -6.95 -0.33 2.42
CA VAL A 26 -8.25 -0.94 2.13
C VAL A 26 -8.75 -1.80 3.31
N CYS A 27 -10.07 -1.87 3.50
CA CYS A 27 -10.67 -2.83 4.42
C CYS A 27 -10.79 -4.21 3.77
N MET A 28 -11.07 -5.24 4.56
CA MET A 28 -11.21 -6.60 4.02
C MET A 28 -12.35 -6.75 3.00
N GLU A 29 -13.41 -5.93 3.10
CA GLU A 29 -14.56 -6.02 2.18
C GLU A 29 -14.24 -5.51 0.76
N HIS A 30 -13.34 -4.54 0.62
CA HIS A 30 -12.98 -3.96 -0.67
C HIS A 30 -11.61 -4.44 -1.18
N LEU A 31 -10.98 -5.39 -0.48
CA LEU A 31 -9.62 -5.83 -0.77
C LEU A 31 -9.49 -6.37 -2.20
N ASP A 32 -10.29 -7.37 -2.57
CA ASP A 32 -10.24 -7.99 -3.90
C ASP A 32 -10.46 -6.94 -5.01
N THR A 33 -11.48 -6.09 -4.87
CA THR A 33 -11.75 -5.02 -5.83
C THR A 33 -10.56 -4.06 -5.96
N GLN A 34 -9.95 -3.67 -4.84
CA GLN A 34 -8.79 -2.78 -4.89
C GLN A 34 -7.53 -3.46 -5.45
N ILE A 35 -7.38 -4.77 -5.30
CA ILE A 35 -6.31 -5.53 -5.93
C ILE A 35 -6.52 -5.53 -7.45
N ASP A 36 -7.73 -5.86 -7.90
CA ASP A 36 -8.08 -5.87 -9.32
C ASP A 36 -7.84 -4.48 -9.95
N GLU A 37 -8.30 -3.41 -9.29
CA GLU A 37 -8.05 -2.04 -9.77
C GLU A 37 -6.56 -1.69 -9.79
N TYR A 38 -5.78 -2.16 -8.80
CA TYR A 38 -4.34 -1.95 -8.80
C TYR A 38 -3.66 -2.62 -10.00
N VAL A 39 -4.06 -3.86 -10.30
CA VAL A 39 -3.55 -4.61 -11.45
C VAL A 39 -3.98 -3.94 -12.75
N ASP A 40 -5.21 -3.48 -12.86
CA ASP A 40 -5.71 -2.78 -14.05
C ASP A 40 -5.00 -1.43 -14.27
N GLU A 41 -4.69 -0.70 -13.18
CA GLU A 41 -4.06 0.63 -13.27
C GLU A 41 -2.54 0.57 -13.48
N PHE A 42 -1.84 -0.40 -12.86
CA PHE A 42 -0.38 -0.46 -12.83
C PHE A 42 0.20 -1.69 -13.55
N GLU A 43 -0.66 -2.53 -14.14
CA GLU A 43 -0.29 -3.78 -14.82
C GLU A 43 0.55 -4.73 -13.94
N VAL A 44 0.41 -4.62 -12.61
CA VAL A 44 1.17 -5.42 -11.64
C VAL A 44 0.31 -5.84 -10.45
N ALA A 45 0.58 -7.04 -9.93
CA ALA A 45 -0.02 -7.49 -8.67
C ALA A 45 0.61 -6.74 -7.48
N PRO A 46 -0.20 -6.06 -6.65
CA PRO A 46 0.32 -5.45 -5.43
C PRO A 46 0.66 -6.51 -4.38
N ASP A 47 1.66 -6.22 -3.57
CA ASP A 47 1.94 -6.90 -2.32
C ASP A 47 0.93 -6.45 -1.25
N THR A 48 0.36 -7.43 -0.56
CA THR A 48 -0.62 -7.19 0.51
C THR A 48 0.07 -7.30 1.87
N TYR A 49 0.05 -6.21 2.62
CA TYR A 49 0.57 -6.13 3.98
C TYR A 49 -0.53 -5.75 4.95
N ARG A 50 -0.39 -6.12 6.24
CA ARG A 50 -1.34 -5.61 7.24
C ARG A 50 -1.14 -4.11 7.43
N ALA A 51 -2.22 -3.35 7.46
CA ALA A 51 -2.16 -1.91 7.70
C ALA A 51 -1.52 -1.56 9.05
N GLU A 52 -1.65 -2.43 10.07
CA GLU A 52 -0.99 -2.27 11.38
C GLU A 52 0.54 -2.38 11.28
N SER A 53 1.06 -3.24 10.41
CA SER A 53 2.50 -3.47 10.21
C SER A 53 3.18 -2.32 9.48
N ILE A 54 2.41 -1.50 8.76
CA ILE A 54 2.93 -0.31 8.09
C ILE A 54 3.19 0.79 9.13
N GLU A 55 4.47 1.13 9.28
CA GLU A 55 4.93 2.16 10.19
C GLU A 55 4.98 3.52 9.48
N GLY A 56 4.21 4.48 9.99
CA GLY A 56 4.20 5.86 9.48
C GLY A 56 3.12 6.69 10.14
N LYS A 57 3.51 7.73 10.88
CA LYS A 57 2.56 8.57 11.66
C LYS A 57 1.65 9.44 10.80
N GLN A 58 1.95 9.60 9.51
CA GLN A 58 1.21 10.47 8.58
C GLN A 58 0.37 9.68 7.56
N LEU A 59 0.31 8.35 7.69
CA LEU A 59 -0.44 7.52 6.75
C LEU A 59 -1.91 7.46 7.13
N ASP A 60 -2.76 7.79 6.16
CA ASP A 60 -4.21 7.68 6.31
C ASP A 60 -4.62 6.21 6.15
N LYS A 61 -4.67 5.50 7.28
CA LYS A 61 -5.04 4.07 7.35
C LYS A 61 -6.56 3.88 7.26
N ARG A 62 -7.20 4.53 6.30
CA ARG A 62 -8.62 4.35 5.98
C ARG A 62 -8.76 3.73 4.60
N CYS A 63 -9.76 2.89 4.46
CA CYS A 63 -10.16 2.31 3.20
C CYS A 63 -10.49 3.44 2.24
N ARG A 64 -9.85 3.43 1.07
CA ARG A 64 -10.09 4.43 0.04
C ARG A 64 -11.54 4.45 -0.46
N GLU A 65 -12.16 3.27 -0.55
CA GLU A 65 -13.52 3.10 -1.06
C GLU A 65 -14.61 3.59 -0.11
N CYS A 66 -14.63 3.08 1.13
CA CYS A 66 -15.71 3.35 2.07
C CYS A 66 -15.32 4.26 3.25
N GLY A 67 -14.04 4.59 3.41
CA GLY A 67 -13.54 5.39 4.53
C GLY A 67 -13.47 4.66 5.88
N ALA A 68 -13.83 3.37 5.94
CA ALA A 68 -13.68 2.54 7.13
C ALA A 68 -12.20 2.37 7.51
N PRO A 69 -11.85 1.94 8.74
CA PRO A 69 -10.47 1.61 9.08
C PRO A 69 -9.90 0.57 8.11
N ALA A 70 -8.72 0.83 7.56
CA ALA A 70 -8.05 -0.13 6.70
C ALA A 70 -7.38 -1.22 7.51
N GLU A 71 -7.47 -2.44 7.00
CA GLU A 71 -6.86 -3.63 7.59
C GLU A 71 -5.67 -4.10 6.75
N VAL A 72 -5.68 -3.77 5.45
CA VAL A 72 -4.67 -4.16 4.47
C VAL A 72 -4.10 -2.93 3.78
N ALA A 73 -2.81 -2.97 3.51
CA ALA A 73 -2.09 -2.05 2.66
C ALA A 73 -1.67 -2.77 1.38
N LEU A 74 -1.94 -2.16 0.23
CA LEU A 74 -1.51 -2.60 -1.09
C LEU A 74 -0.35 -1.72 -1.53
N LEU A 75 0.79 -2.31 -1.85
CA LEU A 75 1.99 -1.60 -2.28
C LEU A 75 2.81 -2.51 -3.19
N HIS A 76 3.74 -1.97 -3.95
CA HIS A 76 4.64 -2.80 -4.76
C HIS A 76 6.09 -2.54 -4.38
N GLU A 77 6.72 -3.56 -3.81
CA GLU A 77 8.13 -3.50 -3.43
C GLU A 77 9.03 -3.74 -4.64
N LYS A 78 10.16 -3.05 -4.71
CA LYS A 78 11.15 -3.19 -5.79
C LYS A 78 11.90 -4.53 -5.80
N GLY A 79 11.53 -5.46 -4.93
CA GLY A 79 12.27 -6.68 -4.63
C GLY A 79 11.56 -7.99 -4.95
N MET A 80 10.28 -7.97 -5.34
CA MET A 80 9.49 -9.18 -5.65
C MET A 80 9.03 -9.24 -7.09
#